data_AF-A0A8D8KHP2-F1
#
_entry.id   AF-A0A8D8KHP2-F1
#
_cell.length_a   1.000
_cell.length_b   1.000
_cell.length_c   1.000
_cell.angle_alpha   90.00
_cell.angle_beta   90.00
_cell.angle_gamma   90.00
#
_symmetry.space_group_name_H-M   'P 1'
#
loop_
_entity.id
_entity.type
_entity.pdbx_description
1 polymer ?
#
loop_
_entity_poly.entity_id
_entity_poly.type
_entity_poly.pdbx_seq_one_letter_code
_entity_poly.pdbx_strand_id
1 'polypeptide(L)'
;VLTAAHCGTPRVVRLGEHSLSDEEDEEDFEVGAFYKHPGYTVKASYNDIALVKLVRGVDFYNFVRPACLWTSTELNISTVIATGFGHTKFAGSGSNVLMKVRLMFMPKASCQEKFEFDRRFKQGVLDGQLCVGS
;
A
#
# COMPACT_ATOMS: atom_id res chain seq x y z
N VAL A 1 -8.03 1.50 -8.63
CA VAL A 1 -6.70 1.30 -7.99
C VAL A 1 -6.88 1.36 -6.48
N LEU A 2 -6.31 0.40 -5.74
CA LEU A 2 -6.40 0.32 -4.29
C LEU A 2 -5.19 1.03 -3.66
N THR A 3 -5.40 1.80 -2.59
CA THR A 3 -4.33 2.52 -1.89
C THR A 3 -4.69 2.78 -0.43
N ALA A 4 -3.77 3.38 0.33
CA ALA A 4 -4.03 3.85 1.69
C ALA A 4 -4.77 5.20 1.68
N ALA A 5 -5.67 5.40 2.63
CA ALA A 5 -6.44 6.64 2.72
C ALA A 5 -5.56 7.84 3.13
N HIS A 6 -4.48 7.60 3.90
CA HIS A 6 -3.55 8.64 4.31
C HIS A 6 -2.70 9.22 3.17
N CYS A 7 -2.63 8.56 2.01
CA CYS A 7 -1.94 9.09 0.83
C CYS A 7 -2.59 10.37 0.29
N GLY A 8 -3.85 10.65 0.68
CA GLY A 8 -4.63 11.76 0.13
C GLY A 8 -5.09 11.46 -1.30
N THR A 9 -5.73 12.45 -1.94
CA THR A 9 -6.22 12.32 -3.32
C THR A 9 -5.04 12.49 -4.30
N PRO A 10 -4.63 11.45 -5.03
CA PRO A 10 -3.58 11.60 -6.04
C PRO A 10 -4.09 12.43 -7.22
N ARG A 11 -3.16 13.10 -7.92
CA ARG A 11 -3.47 13.80 -9.18
C ARG A 11 -3.47 12.84 -10.38
N VAL A 12 -2.51 11.94 -10.39
CA VAL A 12 -2.25 10.97 -11.46
C VAL A 12 -1.99 9.61 -10.83
N VAL A 13 -2.38 8.55 -11.53
CA VAL A 13 -1.90 7.19 -11.27
C VAL A 13 -1.06 6.75 -12.45
N ARG A 14 0.20 6.41 -12.19
CA ARG A 14 1.12 5.81 -13.16
C ARG A 14 1.10 4.30 -13.04
N LEU A 15 0.94 3.58 -14.14
CA LEU A 15 0.98 2.12 -14.21
C LEU A 15 2.06 1.67 -15.20
N GLY A 16 2.65 0.49 -15.01
CA GLY A 16 3.68 -0.07 -15.90
C GLY A 16 5.12 0.34 -15.56
N GLU A 17 5.30 1.21 -14.56
CA GLU A 17 6.59 1.79 -14.17
C GLU A 17 7.57 0.78 -13.53
N HIS A 18 8.82 0.80 -13.99
CA HIS A 18 9.93 0.04 -13.41
C HIS A 18 11.09 0.93 -12.94
N SER A 19 11.36 2.05 -13.62
CA SER A 19 12.48 2.95 -13.36
C SER A 19 12.04 4.41 -13.51
N LEU A 20 11.91 5.12 -12.39
CA LEU A 20 11.47 6.53 -12.38
C LEU A 20 12.39 7.51 -13.13
N SER A 21 13.55 7.05 -13.60
CA SER A 21 14.49 7.83 -14.41
C SER A 21 14.37 7.57 -15.91
N ASP A 22 13.67 6.52 -16.32
CA ASP A 22 13.58 6.07 -17.70
C ASP A 22 12.10 6.03 -18.10
N GLU A 23 11.76 6.62 -19.25
CA GLU A 23 10.41 6.49 -19.80
C GLU A 23 10.38 5.31 -20.76
N GLU A 24 9.64 4.26 -20.42
CA GLU A 24 9.52 3.02 -21.18
C GLU A 24 8.04 2.71 -21.50
N ASP A 25 7.45 1.79 -20.74
CA ASP A 25 6.12 1.23 -20.97
C ASP A 25 5.07 1.82 -20.03
N GLU A 26 5.41 2.85 -19.23
CA GLU A 26 4.49 3.43 -18.27
C GLU A 26 3.40 4.30 -18.89
N GLU A 27 2.26 4.37 -18.22
CA GLU A 27 1.14 5.21 -18.65
C GLU A 27 0.51 5.93 -17.46
N ASP A 28 0.28 7.23 -17.66
CA ASP A 28 -0.34 8.12 -16.68
C ASP A 28 -1.86 8.21 -16.90
N PHE A 29 -2.60 8.07 -15.80
CA PHE A 29 -4.05 8.12 -15.76
C PHE A 29 -4.55 9.22 -14.83
N GLU A 30 -5.46 10.05 -15.33
CA GLU A 30 -6.17 11.03 -14.52
C GLU A 30 -7.10 10.36 -13.50
N VAL A 31 -7.19 10.99 -12.34
CA VAL A 31 -8.03 10.54 -11.22
C VAL A 31 -9.42 11.17 -11.35
N GLY A 32 -10.44 10.33 -11.56
CA GLY A 32 -11.83 10.78 -11.64
C GLY A 32 -12.52 10.87 -10.28
N ALA A 33 -12.20 9.96 -9.35
CA ALA A 33 -12.72 10.02 -7.99
C ALA A 33 -11.82 9.29 -6.98
N PHE A 34 -11.90 9.70 -5.72
CA PHE A 34 -11.19 9.09 -4.60
C PHE A 34 -12.15 8.80 -3.44
N TYR A 35 -12.30 7.51 -3.12
CA TYR A 35 -13.21 7.00 -2.11
C TYR A 35 -12.41 6.50 -0.91
N LYS A 36 -12.33 7.32 0.13
CA LYS A 36 -11.77 6.89 1.43
C LYS A 36 -12.78 6.02 2.16
N HIS A 37 -12.30 5.05 2.93
CA HIS A 37 -13.16 4.32 3.84
C HIS A 37 -13.91 5.29 4.78
N PRO A 38 -15.23 5.15 4.99
CA PRO A 38 -16.01 6.10 5.79
C PRO A 38 -15.55 6.19 7.25
N GLY A 39 -14.98 5.10 7.78
CA GLY A 39 -14.39 5.04 9.11
C GLY A 39 -12.95 5.55 9.21
N TYR A 40 -12.34 6.03 8.13
CA TYR A 40 -10.98 6.58 8.16
C TYR A 40 -10.96 7.96 8.80
N THR A 41 -9.97 8.21 9.67
CA THR A 41 -9.68 9.56 10.18
C THR A 41 -8.18 9.79 10.24
N VAL A 42 -7.72 11.02 9.99
CA VAL A 42 -6.29 11.37 10.09
C VAL A 42 -5.73 11.28 11.53
N LYS A 43 -6.61 11.16 12.53
CA LYS A 43 -6.25 11.12 13.95
C LYS A 43 -5.98 9.69 14.45
N ALA A 44 -6.27 8.66 13.66
CA ALA A 44 -6.12 7.25 14.04
C ALA A 44 -5.55 6.43 12.88
N SER A 45 -4.84 5.34 13.20
CA SER A 45 -4.21 4.45 12.20
C SER A 45 -5.16 3.34 11.71
N TYR A 46 -6.47 3.57 11.75
CA TYR A 46 -7.50 2.57 11.43
C TYR A 46 -8.21 2.87 10.12
N ASN A 47 -8.69 1.81 9.46
CA ASN A 47 -9.42 1.89 8.19
C ASN A 47 -8.65 2.65 7.10
N ASP A 48 -7.32 2.51 7.10
CA ASP A 48 -6.42 3.24 6.21
C ASP A 48 -6.39 2.62 4.80
N ILE A 49 -7.54 2.70 4.13
CA ILE A 49 -7.81 2.09 2.83
C ILE A 49 -8.69 3.01 2.00
N ALA A 50 -8.40 3.12 0.71
CA ALA A 50 -9.13 3.93 -0.22
C ALA A 50 -9.10 3.35 -1.64
N LEU A 51 -10.10 3.72 -2.44
CA LEU A 51 -10.20 3.38 -3.86
C LEU A 51 -10.06 4.63 -4.71
N VAL A 52 -9.17 4.56 -5.70
CA VAL A 52 -9.06 5.55 -6.78
C VAL A 52 -9.79 5.01 -8.01
N LYS A 53 -10.76 5.76 -8.51
CA LYS A 53 -11.41 5.53 -9.81
C LYS A 53 -10.74 6.40 -10.85
N LEU A 54 -10.20 5.77 -11.88
CA LEU A 54 -9.58 6.45 -13.02
C LEU A 54 -10.67 7.01 -13.95
N VAL A 55 -10.35 8.08 -14.67
CA VAL A 55 -11.28 8.70 -15.64
C VAL A 55 -11.62 7.73 -16.78
N ARG A 56 -10.64 6.95 -17.23
CA ARG A 56 -10.76 5.96 -18.32
C ARG A 56 -10.33 4.57 -17.85
N GLY A 57 -10.75 3.56 -18.63
CA GLY A 57 -10.31 2.18 -18.45
C GLY A 57 -8.80 2.01 -18.70
N VAL A 58 -8.25 0.94 -18.14
CA VAL A 58 -6.85 0.53 -18.32
C VAL A 58 -6.83 -0.70 -19.22
N ASP A 59 -6.08 -0.64 -20.30
CA ASP A 59 -5.83 -1.82 -21.13
C ASP A 59 -4.73 -2.68 -20.49
N PHE A 60 -5.00 -3.97 -20.31
CA PHE A 60 -4.06 -4.88 -19.68
C PHE A 60 -3.10 -5.51 -20.70
N TYR A 61 -1.83 -5.55 -20.33
CA TYR A 61 -0.75 -6.11 -21.14
C TYR A 61 0.30 -6.77 -20.25
N ASN A 62 1.52 -6.98 -20.76
CA ASN A 62 2.55 -7.71 -20.03
C ASN A 62 3.02 -6.97 -18.76
N PHE A 63 3.02 -5.64 -18.76
CA PHE A 63 3.53 -4.83 -17.65
C PHE A 63 2.44 -4.24 -16.75
N VAL A 64 1.17 -4.28 -17.19
CA VAL A 64 0.02 -3.82 -16.39
C VAL A 64 -1.03 -4.91 -16.25
N ARG A 65 -1.15 -5.44 -15.03
CA ARG A 65 -2.17 -6.42 -14.63
C ARG A 65 -2.69 -6.14 -13.22
N PRO A 66 -3.98 -6.41 -12.94
CA PRO A 66 -4.50 -6.29 -11.59
C PRO A 66 -3.97 -7.42 -10.68
N ALA A 67 -3.72 -7.10 -9.42
CA ALA A 67 -3.50 -8.11 -8.39
C ALA A 67 -4.83 -8.74 -7.96
N CYS A 68 -4.79 -10.01 -7.54
CA CYS A 68 -5.95 -10.66 -6.95
C CYS A 68 -6.26 -10.07 -5.56
N LEU A 69 -7.55 -9.92 -5.25
CA LEU A 69 -7.98 -9.59 -3.90
C LEU A 69 -8.04 -10.86 -3.05
N TRP A 70 -7.54 -10.77 -1.82
CA TRP A 70 -7.69 -11.86 -0.85
C TRP A 70 -9.11 -11.82 -0.28
N THR A 71 -9.91 -12.84 -0.55
CA THR A 71 -11.34 -12.90 -0.14
C THR A 71 -11.60 -13.86 1.03
N SER A 72 -10.57 -14.55 1.52
CA SER A 72 -10.67 -15.43 2.69
C SER A 72 -10.27 -14.70 3.97
N THR A 73 -10.87 -15.07 5.10
CA THR A 73 -10.42 -14.63 6.43
C THR A 73 -9.20 -15.41 6.92
N GLU A 74 -8.90 -16.55 6.31
CA GLU A 74 -7.75 -17.38 6.67
C GLU A 74 -6.48 -16.87 5.96
N LEU A 75 -5.38 -16.77 6.71
CA LEU A 75 -4.06 -16.44 6.21
C LEU A 75 -3.19 -17.70 6.18
N ASN A 76 -3.44 -18.55 5.17
CA ASN A 76 -2.70 -19.80 4.97
C ASN A 76 -1.37 -19.55 4.22
N ILE A 77 -0.65 -18.48 4.59
CA ILE A 77 0.62 -18.06 4.00
C ILE A 77 1.58 -17.61 5.10
N SER A 78 2.87 -17.92 4.94
CA SER A 78 3.90 -17.60 5.94
C SER A 78 4.70 -16.33 5.62
N THR A 79 4.69 -15.92 4.35
CA THR A 79 5.48 -14.79 3.86
C THR A 79 4.68 -13.93 2.90
N VAL A 80 5.03 -12.65 2.85
CA VAL A 80 4.47 -11.66 1.92
C VAL A 80 5.59 -10.93 1.21
N ILE A 81 5.26 -10.29 0.10
CA ILE A 81 6.20 -9.44 -0.65
C ILE A 81 5.70 -8.00 -0.54
N ALA A 82 6.57 -7.11 -0.07
CA ALA A 82 6.36 -5.68 -0.20
C ALA A 82 7.19 -5.17 -1.38
N THR A 83 6.59 -4.31 -2.21
CA THR A 83 7.18 -3.79 -3.44
C THR A 83 6.95 -2.28 -3.52
N GLY A 84 7.95 -1.52 -3.97
CA GLY A 84 7.82 -0.07 -4.13
C GLY A 84 9.15 0.66 -4.38
N PHE A 85 9.04 1.97 -4.57
CA PHE A 85 10.14 2.92 -4.80
C PHE A 85 10.62 3.62 -3.52
N GLY A 86 10.28 3.06 -2.36
CA GLY A 86 10.55 3.65 -1.05
C GLY A 86 12.04 3.74 -0.70
N HIS A 87 12.33 4.30 0.47
CA HIS A 87 13.69 4.42 0.99
C HIS A 87 14.37 3.06 1.17
N THR A 88 15.58 2.91 0.64
CA THR A 88 16.39 1.67 0.81
C THR A 88 17.24 1.69 2.08
N LYS A 89 17.37 2.85 2.73
CA LYS A 89 18.11 3.07 3.98
C LYS A 89 17.37 4.09 4.85
N PHE A 90 17.58 4.03 6.16
CA PHE A 90 17.07 5.04 7.09
C PHE A 90 17.52 6.45 6.66
N ALA A 91 16.57 7.36 6.50
CA ALA A 91 16.77 8.74 6.02
C ALA A 91 17.52 8.86 4.66
N GLY A 92 17.53 7.82 3.83
CA GLY A 92 18.08 7.87 2.47
C GLY A 92 17.14 8.57 1.47
N SER A 93 17.41 8.47 0.17
CA SER A 93 16.42 8.78 -0.87
C SER A 93 15.57 7.53 -1.19
N GLY A 94 14.44 7.73 -1.88
CA GLY A 94 13.73 6.65 -2.54
C GLY A 94 14.59 5.97 -3.61
N SER A 95 14.20 4.77 -4.01
CA SER A 95 14.82 4.05 -5.13
C SER A 95 14.18 4.52 -6.44
N ASN A 96 14.99 4.79 -7.47
CA ASN A 96 14.46 5.03 -8.82
C ASN A 96 13.93 3.74 -9.45
N VAL A 97 14.57 2.61 -9.16
CA VAL A 97 14.15 1.30 -9.67
C VAL A 97 13.20 0.63 -8.68
N LEU A 98 12.17 -0.05 -9.19
CA LEU A 98 11.20 -0.76 -8.37
C LEU A 98 11.86 -1.91 -7.60
N MET A 99 11.78 -1.86 -6.27
CA MET A 99 12.39 -2.87 -5.40
C MET A 99 11.34 -3.77 -4.76
N LYS A 100 11.76 -4.95 -4.32
CA LYS A 100 10.94 -5.88 -3.54
C LYS A 100 11.69 -6.47 -2.36
N VAL A 101 10.96 -6.76 -1.29
CA VAL A 101 11.47 -7.43 -0.09
C VAL A 101 10.49 -8.52 0.33
N ARG A 102 11.03 -9.68 0.76
CA ARG A 102 10.25 -10.75 1.37
C ARG A 102 10.16 -10.49 2.87
N LEU A 103 8.95 -10.50 3.42
CA LEU A 103 8.66 -10.29 4.83
C LEU A 103 7.92 -11.50 5.41
N MET A 104 7.98 -11.64 6.73
CA MET A 104 7.28 -12.67 7.48
C MET A 104 6.14 -12.06 8.30
N PHE A 105 5.09 -12.85 8.53
CA PHE A 105 4.08 -12.49 9.52
C PHE A 105 4.70 -12.54 10.92
N MET A 106 4.43 -11.50 11.69
CA MET A 106 4.82 -11.39 13.08
C MET A 106 3.59 -11.56 13.97
N PRO A 107 3.74 -12.07 15.20
CA PRO A 107 2.65 -12.08 16.16
C PRO A 107 2.07 -10.68 16.35
N LYS A 108 0.74 -10.55 16.39
CA LYS A 108 0.03 -9.29 16.62
C LYS A 108 0.54 -8.56 17.87
N ALA A 109 0.88 -9.33 18.92
CA ALA A 109 1.46 -8.85 20.17
C ALA A 109 2.75 -8.03 19.95
N SER A 110 3.62 -8.43 19.02
CA SER A 110 4.87 -7.72 18.74
C SER A 110 4.62 -6.30 18.20
N CYS A 111 3.60 -6.13 17.36
CA CYS A 111 3.20 -4.79 16.94
C CYS A 111 2.45 -4.03 18.04
N GLN A 112 1.65 -4.71 18.87
CA GLN A 112 0.93 -4.07 19.98
C GLN A 112 1.90 -3.43 20.98
N GLU A 113 2.95 -4.15 21.38
CA GLU A 113 4.01 -3.62 22.25
C GLU A 113 4.70 -2.41 21.59
N LYS A 114 5.06 -2.53 20.31
CA LYS A 114 5.74 -1.45 19.58
C LYS A 114 4.92 -0.17 19.45
N PHE A 115 3.60 -0.28 19.34
CA PHE A 115 2.69 0.85 19.15
C PHE A 115 1.93 1.24 20.43
N GLU A 116 2.27 0.68 21.59
CA GLU A 116 1.54 0.88 22.86
C GLU A 116 1.34 2.38 23.19
N PHE A 117 2.38 3.19 22.98
CA PHE A 117 2.37 4.63 23.29
C PHE A 117 2.05 5.52 22.09
N ASP A 118 1.73 4.96 20.93
CA ASP A 118 1.35 5.73 19.75
C ASP A 118 -0.10 6.22 19.88
N ARG A 119 -0.25 7.56 19.93
CA ARG A 119 -1.56 8.22 20.05
C ARG A 119 -2.51 7.95 18.88
N ARG A 120 -2.02 7.45 17.74
CA ARG A 120 -2.84 7.03 16.60
C ARG A 120 -3.37 5.60 16.75
N PHE A 121 -2.80 4.79 17.65
CA PHE A 121 -3.20 3.41 17.96
C PHE A 121 -3.93 3.30 19.30
N LYS A 122 -4.92 4.17 19.55
CA LYS A 122 -5.64 4.26 20.84
C LYS A 122 -6.37 2.96 21.25
N GLN A 123 -6.72 2.13 20.30
CA GLN A 123 -7.37 0.83 20.49
C GLN A 123 -6.39 -0.34 20.26
N GLY A 124 -5.08 -0.05 20.23
CA GLY A 124 -4.04 -0.99 19.84
C GLY A 124 -4.11 -1.38 18.37
N VAL A 125 -3.49 -2.51 18.02
CA VAL A 125 -3.58 -3.12 16.69
C VAL A 125 -4.89 -3.88 16.57
N LEU A 126 -5.70 -3.60 15.54
CA LEU A 126 -7.00 -4.24 15.30
C LEU A 126 -6.91 -5.35 14.24
N ASP A 127 -7.98 -6.15 14.09
CA ASP A 127 -8.01 -7.29 13.15
C ASP A 127 -7.97 -6.87 11.68
N GLY A 128 -8.29 -5.61 11.38
CA GLY A 128 -8.09 -5.01 10.04
C GLY A 128 -6.63 -4.68 9.71
N GLN A 129 -5.67 -5.11 10.51
CA GLN A 129 -4.24 -4.82 10.35
C GLN A 129 -3.40 -6.07 10.52
N LEU A 130 -2.34 -6.17 9.73
CA LEU A 130 -1.37 -7.27 9.77
C LEU A 130 -0.02 -6.74 10.27
N CYS A 131 0.63 -7.52 11.13
CA CYS A 131 1.98 -7.24 11.60
C CYS A 131 2.96 -8.02 10.73
N VAL A 132 3.82 -7.32 9.99
CA VAL A 132 4.81 -7.93 9.08
C VAL A 132 6.17 -7.28 9.27
N GLY A 133 7.23 -8.08 9.18
CA GLY A 133 8.60 -7.62 9.40
C GLY A 133 9.63 -8.64 8.95
N SER A 134 10.90 -8.33 9.20
CA SER A 134 12.08 -9.17 8.96
C SER A 134 13.00 -9.13 10.16
#